data_AF-A0A661H192-F1
#
_entry.id   AF-A0A661H192-F1
#
_cell.length_a   1.000
_cell.length_b   1.000
_cell.length_c   1.000
_cell.angle_alpha   90.00
_cell.angle_beta   90.00
_cell.angle_gamma   90.00
#
_symmetry.space_group_name_H-M   'P 1'
#
loop_
_entity.id
_entity.type
_entity.pdbx_description
1 polymer ?
#
loop_
_entity_poly.entity_id
_entity_poly.type
_entity_poly.pdbx_seq_one_letter_code
_entity_poly.pdbx_strand_id
1 'polypeptide(L)'
;MFIHAKFGLWHAYRFALALSEPQDGVPPETEFKSLCVECKDQPCLKACPVTAFTLNSYRVDRCMDYLLSDTETACRKLGCEARRACPVGREFTYLPVHARFHMDAFVKSAS
;
A
#
# COMPACT_ATOMS: atom_id res chain seq x y z
N MET A 1 -5.03 2.26 5.32
CA MET A 1 -4.13 2.44 4.15
C MET A 1 -4.60 3.67 3.39
N PHE A 2 -3.74 4.64 3.10
CA PHE A 2 -4.11 5.82 2.32
C PHE A 2 -3.91 5.57 0.81
N ILE A 3 -4.77 6.15 -0.03
CA ILE A 3 -4.68 6.07 -1.50
C ILE A 3 -4.57 7.50 -2.04
N HIS A 4 -3.43 7.82 -2.65
CA HIS A 4 -3.23 9.13 -3.28
C HIS A 4 -4.06 9.26 -4.56
N ALA A 5 -4.68 10.42 -4.80
CA ALA A 5 -5.58 10.63 -5.93
C ALA A 5 -4.94 10.36 -7.30
N LYS A 6 -3.70 10.82 -7.50
CA LYS A 6 -2.90 10.54 -8.70
C LYS A 6 -2.14 9.20 -8.66
N PHE A 7 -1.28 9.02 -7.65
CA PHE A 7 -0.35 7.89 -7.61
C PHE A 7 -0.95 6.60 -7.03
N GLY A 8 -2.22 6.60 -6.62
CA GLY A 8 -2.88 5.44 -6.04
C GLY A 8 -2.17 4.96 -4.78
N LEU A 9 -1.90 3.67 -4.70
CA LEU A 9 -1.11 3.09 -3.61
C LEU A 9 0.41 3.22 -3.85
N TRP A 10 0.88 3.79 -4.95
CA TRP A 10 2.29 3.78 -5.40
C TRP A 10 3.11 4.97 -4.88
N HIS A 11 2.91 5.34 -3.62
CA HIS A 11 3.67 6.39 -2.94
C HIS A 11 4.04 5.95 -1.52
N ALA A 12 4.95 6.69 -0.90
CA ALA A 12 5.30 6.56 0.51
C ALA A 12 5.63 7.94 1.06
N TYR A 13 5.00 8.30 2.19
CA TYR A 13 5.41 9.47 2.95
C TYR A 13 6.75 9.18 3.63
N ARG A 14 7.67 10.14 3.56
CA ARG A 14 9.05 9.97 4.05
C ARG A 14 9.30 10.70 5.35
N PHE A 15 8.70 11.87 5.51
CA PHE A 15 8.80 12.68 6.70
C PHE A 15 7.58 13.59 6.80
N ALA A 16 7.41 14.17 7.98
CA ALA A 16 6.55 15.32 8.22
C ALA A 16 7.38 16.38 8.93
N LEU A 17 7.03 17.65 8.74
CA LEU A 17 7.64 18.77 9.45
C LEU A 17 6.64 19.26 10.49
N ALA A 18 7.06 19.28 11.76
CA ALA A 18 6.27 19.84 12.85
C ALA A 18 6.82 21.23 13.17
N LEU A 19 5.98 22.24 13.05
CA LEU A 19 6.33 23.64 13.32
C LEU A 19 5.66 24.05 14.64
N SER A 20 6.38 24.80 15.46
CA SER A 20 5.88 25.24 16.78
C SER A 20 4.84 26.35 16.69
N GLU A 21 4.81 27.09 15.58
CA GLU A 21 3.89 28.20 15.37
C GLU A 21 2.96 27.91 14.18
N PRO A 22 1.69 28.34 14.24
CA PRO A 22 0.79 28.31 13.10
C PRO A 22 1.41 29.06 11.92
N GLN A 23 1.25 28.52 10.72
CA GLN A 23 1.76 29.15 9.51
C GLN A 23 0.62 29.83 8.76
N ASP A 24 0.86 31.07 8.31
CA ASP A 24 -0.06 31.76 7.42
C ASP A 24 -0.09 31.09 6.05
N GLY A 25 -1.25 31.11 5.39
CA GLY A 25 -1.40 30.59 4.02
C GLY A 25 -1.48 29.07 3.91
N VAL A 26 -1.63 28.33 5.02
CA VAL A 26 -1.99 26.91 4.97
C VAL A 26 -3.39 26.78 4.36
N PRO A 27 -3.55 26.05 3.24
CA PRO A 27 -4.87 25.84 2.65
C PRO A 27 -5.82 25.18 3.66
N PRO A 28 -7.12 25.54 3.65
CA PRO A 28 -8.08 24.90 4.54
C PRO A 28 -8.13 23.39 4.29
N GLU A 29 -8.42 22.64 5.36
CA GLU A 29 -8.66 21.21 5.24
C GLU A 29 -9.81 21.00 4.26
N THR A 30 -9.54 20.22 3.21
CA THR A 30 -10.53 19.85 2.22
C THR A 30 -11.07 18.48 2.60
N GLU A 31 -12.39 18.36 2.74
CA GLU A 31 -13.02 17.06 2.91
C GLU A 31 -12.74 16.21 1.68
N PHE A 32 -11.92 15.18 1.86
CA PHE A 32 -11.61 14.23 0.79
C PHE A 32 -12.31 12.90 1.09
N LYS A 33 -13.22 12.48 0.20
CA LYS A 33 -13.80 11.15 0.28
C LYS A 33 -12.75 10.11 -0.08
N SER A 34 -12.67 9.06 0.72
CA SER A 34 -11.70 7.98 0.47
C SER A 34 -12.04 7.25 -0.83
N LEU A 35 -11.11 7.27 -1.78
CA LEU A 35 -11.21 6.53 -3.04
C LEU A 35 -11.39 5.01 -2.83
N CYS A 36 -10.96 4.49 -1.68
CA CYS A 36 -11.18 3.09 -1.33
C CYS A 36 -12.64 2.80 -0.95
N VAL A 37 -13.30 3.73 -0.26
CA VAL A 37 -14.70 3.62 0.15
C VAL A 37 -15.63 3.73 -1.06
N GLU A 38 -15.27 4.56 -2.04
CA GLU A 38 -16.05 4.72 -3.27
C GLU A 38 -15.78 3.62 -4.32
N CYS A 39 -14.74 2.81 -4.13
CA CYS A 39 -14.45 1.67 -4.98
C CYS A 39 -15.43 0.53 -4.71
N LYS A 40 -16.43 0.33 -5.61
CA LYS A 40 -17.49 -0.67 -5.42
C LYS A 40 -16.99 -2.11 -5.27
N ASP A 41 -16.05 -2.53 -6.12
CA ASP A 41 -15.65 -3.94 -6.21
C ASP A 41 -14.53 -4.33 -5.24
N GLN A 42 -13.82 -3.34 -4.71
CA GLN A 42 -12.65 -3.49 -3.82
C GLN A 42 -11.78 -4.72 -4.17
N PRO A 43 -11.30 -4.83 -5.43
CA PRO A 43 -10.66 -6.05 -5.92
C PRO A 43 -9.42 -6.43 -5.11
N CYS A 44 -8.79 -5.46 -4.46
CA CYS A 44 -7.66 -5.66 -3.55
C CYS A 44 -7.96 -6.62 -2.39
N LEU A 45 -9.19 -6.66 -1.87
CA LEU A 45 -9.57 -7.54 -0.77
C LEU A 45 -9.66 -9.01 -1.19
N LYS A 46 -9.99 -9.27 -2.46
CA LYS A 46 -10.10 -10.62 -3.04
C LYS A 46 -8.78 -11.11 -3.63
N ALA A 47 -7.95 -10.20 -4.14
CA ALA A 47 -6.68 -10.54 -4.78
C ALA A 47 -5.58 -10.96 -3.79
N CYS A 48 -5.73 -10.67 -2.49
CA CYS A 48 -4.75 -11.11 -1.51
C CYS A 48 -4.87 -12.64 -1.27
N PRO A 49 -3.82 -13.43 -1.57
CA PRO A 49 -3.91 -14.90 -1.50
C PRO A 49 -4.17 -15.44 -0.08
N VAL A 50 -3.86 -14.66 0.95
CA VAL A 50 -4.04 -15.02 2.36
C VAL A 50 -5.04 -14.12 3.11
N THR A 51 -5.80 -13.31 2.35
CA THR A 51 -6.80 -12.38 2.90
C THR A 51 -6.22 -11.53 4.05
N ALA A 52 -5.02 -10.99 3.84
CA ALA A 52 -4.33 -10.19 4.84
C ALA A 52 -5.02 -8.85 5.11
N PHE A 53 -5.86 -8.38 4.19
CA PHE A 53 -6.53 -7.08 4.31
C PHE A 53 -8.02 -7.26 4.54
N THR A 54 -8.55 -6.45 5.46
CA THR A 54 -9.98 -6.17 5.62
C THR A 54 -10.17 -4.66 5.49
N LEU A 55 -11.41 -4.18 5.53
CA LEU A 55 -11.70 -2.74 5.57
C LEU A 55 -10.98 -2.01 6.71
N ASN A 56 -10.77 -2.70 7.84
CA ASN A 56 -10.36 -2.06 9.10
C ASN A 56 -9.02 -2.57 9.64
N SER A 57 -8.39 -3.56 8.99
CA SER A 57 -7.20 -4.21 9.54
C SER A 57 -6.29 -4.77 8.44
N TYR A 58 -4.99 -4.78 8.77
CA TYR A 58 -3.96 -5.50 8.03
C TYR A 58 -3.36 -6.59 8.94
N ARG A 59 -3.66 -7.85 8.61
CA ARG A 59 -3.13 -9.08 9.20
C ARG A 59 -1.72 -9.34 8.68
N VAL A 60 -0.78 -8.55 9.18
CA VAL A 60 0.64 -8.61 8.77
C VAL A 60 1.28 -9.96 9.09
N ASP A 61 0.84 -10.61 10.17
CA ASP A 61 1.19 -11.98 10.56
C ASP A 61 1.00 -12.96 9.39
N ARG A 62 -0.21 -13.02 8.85
CA ARG A 62 -0.55 -13.92 7.73
C ARG A 62 0.21 -13.58 6.45
N CYS A 63 0.42 -12.29 6.20
CA CYS A 63 1.19 -11.81 5.05
C CYS A 63 2.65 -12.27 5.15
N MET A 64 3.27 -12.11 6.31
CA MET A 64 4.65 -12.51 6.56
C MET A 64 4.83 -14.02 6.45
N ASP A 65 3.95 -14.81 7.05
CA ASP A 65 3.99 -16.28 6.95
C ASP A 65 3.96 -16.73 5.48
N TYR A 66 3.09 -16.12 4.67
CA TYR A 66 3.02 -16.40 3.24
C TYR A 66 4.32 -16.03 2.49
N LEU A 67 4.89 -14.85 2.76
CA LEU A 67 6.13 -14.39 2.12
C LEU A 67 7.38 -15.17 2.53
N LEU A 68 7.37 -15.74 3.73
CA LEU A 68 8.43 -16.61 4.26
C LEU A 68 8.28 -18.06 3.80
N SER A 69 7.06 -18.52 3.52
CA SER A 69 6.79 -19.89 3.08
C SER A 69 7.45 -20.24 1.75
N ASP A 70 7.54 -19.28 0.82
CA ASP A 70 8.17 -19.46 -0.48
C ASP A 70 8.72 -18.12 -1.01
N THR A 71 10.02 -18.12 -1.34
CA THR A 71 10.70 -16.96 -1.93
C THR A 71 10.20 -16.62 -3.34
N GLU A 72 9.56 -17.57 -4.01
CA GLU A 72 9.10 -17.48 -5.38
C GLU A 72 7.62 -17.07 -5.51
N THR A 73 6.95 -16.71 -4.39
CA THR A 73 5.60 -16.15 -4.44
C THR A 73 5.51 -14.92 -5.34
N ALA A 74 4.38 -14.76 -6.05
CA ALA A 74 4.14 -13.58 -6.87
C ALA A 74 4.19 -12.29 -6.05
N CYS A 75 3.70 -12.31 -4.81
CA CYS A 75 3.80 -11.19 -3.88
C CYS A 75 5.24 -10.77 -3.59
N ARG A 76 6.20 -11.70 -3.51
CA ARG A 76 7.61 -11.37 -3.27
C ARG A 76 8.34 -10.92 -4.54
N LYS A 77 8.04 -11.53 -5.69
CA LYS A 77 8.67 -11.18 -6.98
C LYS A 77 8.14 -9.92 -7.63
N LEU A 78 6.83 -9.68 -7.51
CA LEU A 78 6.13 -8.63 -8.26
C LEU A 78 5.51 -7.58 -7.33
N GLY A 79 5.68 -7.71 -6.00
CA GLY A 79 5.03 -6.87 -5.02
C GLY A 79 3.63 -7.34 -4.65
N CYS A 80 3.08 -6.76 -3.57
CA CYS A 80 1.78 -7.11 -3.02
C CYS A 80 0.66 -7.15 -4.08
N GLU A 81 0.02 -8.31 -4.23
CA GLU A 81 -1.07 -8.52 -5.19
C GLU A 81 -2.30 -7.65 -4.89
N ALA A 82 -2.63 -7.47 -3.60
CA ALA A 82 -3.72 -6.56 -3.21
C ALA A 82 -3.45 -5.12 -3.68
N ARG A 83 -2.19 -4.66 -3.57
CA ARG A 83 -1.78 -3.33 -4.03
C ARG A 83 -1.90 -3.20 -5.56
N ARG A 84 -1.46 -4.23 -6.29
CA ARG A 84 -1.54 -4.27 -7.76
C ARG A 84 -2.95 -4.40 -8.32
N ALA A 85 -3.87 -5.00 -7.55
CA ALA A 85 -5.27 -5.12 -7.93
C ALA A 85 -6.04 -3.80 -7.76
N CYS A 86 -5.53 -2.82 -7.00
CA CYS A 86 -6.16 -1.52 -6.88
C CYS A 86 -6.19 -0.81 -8.25
N PRO A 87 -7.36 -0.34 -8.74
CA PRO A 87 -7.45 0.31 -10.04
C PRO A 87 -6.81 1.71 -10.06
N VAL A 88 -6.69 2.35 -8.89
CA VAL A 88 -6.19 3.72 -8.76
C VAL A 88 -4.66 3.74 -8.90
N GLY A 89 -4.15 4.60 -9.79
CA GLY A 89 -2.71 4.83 -9.98
C GLY A 89 -1.96 3.65 -10.62
N ARG A 90 -2.66 2.77 -11.35
CA ARG A 90 -2.05 1.59 -12.02
C ARG A 90 -0.83 1.93 -12.88
N GLU A 91 -0.85 3.08 -13.55
CA GLU A 91 0.25 3.56 -14.39
C GLU A 91 1.58 3.76 -13.62
N PHE A 92 1.51 3.93 -12.29
CA PHE A 92 2.66 4.12 -11.41
C PHE A 92 3.14 2.83 -10.72
N THR A 93 2.62 1.68 -11.15
CA THR A 93 3.03 0.37 -10.62
C THR A 93 4.54 0.19 -10.76
N TYR A 94 5.19 -0.25 -9.68
CA TYR A 94 6.63 -0.48 -9.71
C TYR A 94 7.01 -1.58 -10.71
N LEU A 95 8.13 -1.40 -11.39
CA LEU A 95 8.75 -2.46 -12.17
C LEU A 95 9.09 -3.65 -11.25
N PRO A 96 9.09 -4.90 -11.77
CA PRO A 96 9.32 -6.10 -10.95
C PRO A 96 10.56 -6.03 -10.07
N VAL A 97 11.68 -5.51 -10.58
CA VAL A 97 12.93 -5.37 -9.82
C VAL A 97 12.82 -4.41 -8.63
N HIS A 98 12.07 -3.31 -8.79
CA HIS A 98 11.84 -2.33 -7.73
C HIS A 98 10.83 -2.86 -6.70
N ALA A 99 9.78 -3.54 -7.17
CA ALA A 99 8.82 -4.21 -6.29
C ALA A 99 9.51 -5.27 -5.42
N ARG A 100 10.34 -6.13 -6.04
CA ARG A 100 11.12 -7.16 -5.34
C ARG A 100 12.04 -6.57 -4.28
N PHE A 101 12.77 -5.50 -4.63
CA PHE A 101 13.64 -4.81 -3.67
C PHE A 101 12.90 -4.41 -2.38
N HIS A 102 11.70 -3.84 -2.51
CA HIS A 102 10.89 -3.46 -1.35
C HIS A 102 10.36 -4.68 -0.58
N MET A 103 9.94 -5.74 -1.26
CA MET A 103 9.44 -6.94 -0.60
C MET A 103 10.54 -7.69 0.15
N ASP A 104 11.75 -7.78 -0.41
CA ASP A 104 12.90 -8.38 0.26
C ASP A 104 13.31 -7.56 1.50
N ALA A 105 13.27 -6.22 1.42
CA ALA A 105 13.49 -5.37 2.59
C ALA A 105 12.41 -5.55 3.67
N PHE A 106 11.13 -5.65 3.26
CA PHE A 106 10.01 -5.88 4.17
C PHE A 106 10.15 -7.22 4.90
N VAL A 107 10.47 -8.30 4.19
CA VAL A 107 10.71 -9.62 4.80
C VAL A 107 11.86 -9.57 5.80
N LYS A 108 12.96 -8.89 5.46
CA LYS A 108 14.13 -8.73 6.35
C LYS A 108 13.85 -7.88 7.59
N SER A 109 12.87 -6.97 7.56
CA SER A 109 12.55 -6.12 8.72
C SER A 109 11.83 -6.85 9.86
N ALA A 110 11.33 -8.07 9.59
CA ALA A 110 10.61 -8.88 10.58
C ALA A 110 11.48 -9.97 11.22
N SER A 111 12.73 -10.10 10.78
CA SER A 111 13.76 -11.02 11.30
C SER A 111 14.79 -10.25 12.12
#